data_AF-A0A654T555-F1
#
_entry.id   AF-A0A654T555-F1
#
_cell.length_a   1.000
_cell.length_b   1.000
_cell.length_c   1.000
_cell.angle_alpha   90.00
_cell.angle_beta   90.00
_cell.angle_gamma   90.00
#
_symmetry.space_group_name_H-M   'P 1'
#
loop_
_entity.id
_entity.type
_entity.pdbx_description
1 polymer ?
#
loop_
_entity_poly.entity_id
_entity_poly.type
_entity_poly.pdbx_seq_one_letter_code
_entity_poly.pdbx_strand_id
1 'polypeptide(L)'
;MLFAGPVDQDHSAPNSIVSDASVYGDARRALADRTLSFADFLQREKLVLRSDLLRPWANWVTPEAELTRRYDTYFFVGALPEGQRADGENTESDRAGWVLPADAIADFAAGRNFLLPPTWTQLDSLAGHTVADVLAVERQIVPVQPQLARNGDNWEIEFFDSDRYNQARRSGGSTGWPL
;
A
#
# COMPACT_ATOMS: atom_id res chain seq x y z
N MET A 1 5.64 4.86 10.38
CA MET A 1 6.10 3.55 10.87
C MET A 1 7.49 3.26 10.32
N LEU A 2 8.28 2.45 11.02
CA LEU A 2 9.67 2.13 10.69
C LEU A 2 9.93 0.63 10.89
N PHE A 3 10.18 -0.10 9.81
CA PHE A 3 10.62 -1.50 9.88
C PHE A 3 12.13 -1.56 9.99
N ALA A 4 12.67 -1.17 11.14
CA ALA A 4 14.11 -1.24 11.39
C ALA A 4 14.38 -1.64 12.85
N GLY A 5 15.53 -2.27 13.07
CA GLY A 5 15.98 -2.69 14.40
C GLY A 5 17.46 -2.38 14.63
N PRO A 6 17.96 -2.49 15.86
CA PRO A 6 19.38 -2.22 16.15
C PRO A 6 20.32 -3.16 15.39
N VAL A 7 21.46 -2.61 14.94
CA VAL A 7 22.49 -3.36 14.18
C VAL A 7 23.10 -4.55 14.93
N ASP A 8 23.02 -4.55 16.26
CA ASP A 8 23.69 -5.48 17.16
C ASP A 8 22.75 -6.53 17.79
N GLN A 9 21.50 -6.57 17.36
CA GLN A 9 20.53 -7.57 17.83
C GLN A 9 20.22 -8.63 16.79
N ASP A 10 20.07 -9.87 17.26
CA ASP A 10 19.50 -10.96 16.47
C ASP A 10 18.09 -10.58 16.02
N HIS A 11 17.73 -10.87 14.77
CA HIS A 11 16.42 -10.59 14.19
C HIS A 11 15.25 -11.28 14.91
N SER A 12 15.53 -12.32 15.71
CA SER A 12 14.57 -13.03 16.55
C SER A 12 14.47 -12.47 17.98
N ALA A 13 15.33 -11.52 18.36
CA ALA A 13 15.34 -10.94 19.69
C ALA A 13 14.06 -10.12 19.97
N PRO A 14 13.61 -10.01 21.23
CA PRO A 14 12.42 -9.21 21.59
C PRO A 14 12.53 -7.73 21.21
N ASN A 15 13.74 -7.17 21.18
CA ASN A 15 14.02 -5.77 20.81
C ASN A 15 14.63 -5.66 19.41
N SER A 16 14.37 -6.65 18.55
CA SER A 16 14.88 -6.70 17.18
C SER A 16 14.19 -5.72 16.21
N ILE A 17 13.21 -4.96 16.69
CA ILE A 17 12.53 -3.88 15.96
C ILE A 17 12.30 -2.69 16.87
N VAL A 18 12.40 -1.48 16.32
CA VAL A 18 12.03 -0.22 16.98
C VAL A 18 10.56 -0.28 17.40
N SER A 19 10.27 -0.12 18.69
CA SER A 19 8.89 -0.11 19.21
C SER A 19 8.26 1.28 19.17
N ASP A 20 9.04 2.34 19.32
CA ASP A 20 8.56 3.73 19.23
C ASP A 20 9.34 4.49 18.15
N ALA A 21 8.69 4.67 16.99
CA ALA A 21 9.26 5.42 15.88
C ALA A 21 8.99 6.95 15.99
N SER A 22 8.18 7.39 16.95
CA SER A 22 7.80 8.82 17.07
C SER A 22 8.98 9.71 17.46
N VAL A 23 9.98 9.13 18.15
CA VAL A 23 11.24 9.80 18.50
C VAL A 23 12.03 10.30 17.28
N TYR A 24 11.75 9.76 16.08
CA TYR A 24 12.41 10.13 14.83
C TYR A 24 11.65 11.20 14.03
N GLY A 25 10.77 11.98 14.65
CA GLY A 25 9.96 13.00 13.97
C GLY A 25 10.78 14.03 13.15
N ASP A 26 11.91 14.50 13.68
CA ASP A 26 12.82 15.40 12.94
C ASP A 26 13.46 14.70 11.74
N ALA A 27 13.92 13.46 11.91
CA ALA A 27 14.50 12.68 10.83
C ALA A 27 13.46 12.39 9.74
N ARG A 28 12.20 12.12 10.11
CA ARG A 28 11.09 11.94 9.14
C ARG A 28 10.88 13.19 8.28
N ARG A 29 10.89 14.40 8.89
CA ARG A 29 10.82 15.66 8.13
C ARG A 29 12.01 15.82 7.20
N ALA A 30 13.23 15.58 7.70
CA ALA A 30 14.44 15.67 6.89
C ALA A 30 14.45 14.70 5.69
N LEU A 31 13.91 13.48 5.87
CA LEU A 31 13.70 12.49 4.81
C LEU A 31 12.69 12.99 3.76
N ALA A 32 11.55 13.53 4.19
CA ALA A 32 10.53 14.08 3.29
C ALA A 32 11.07 15.25 2.45
N ASP A 33 11.86 16.13 3.07
CA ASP A 33 12.50 17.28 2.41
C ASP A 33 13.78 16.90 1.64
N ARG A 34 14.13 15.61 1.59
CA ARG A 34 15.32 15.06 0.90
C ARG A 34 16.65 15.66 1.38
N THR A 35 16.70 16.16 2.61
CA THR A 35 17.91 16.69 3.26
C THR A 35 18.69 15.64 4.04
N LEU A 36 18.05 14.50 4.30
CA LEU A 36 18.64 13.30 4.88
C LEU A 36 18.29 12.11 3.99
N SER A 37 19.26 11.24 3.67
CA SER A 37 18.95 9.98 2.99
C SER A 37 18.49 8.93 4.00
N PHE A 38 17.67 7.97 3.55
CA PHE A 38 17.23 6.88 4.44
C PHE A 38 18.40 6.01 4.90
N ALA A 39 19.43 5.82 4.06
CA ALA A 39 20.64 5.09 4.43
C ALA A 39 21.44 5.82 5.54
N ASP A 40 21.63 7.14 5.40
CA ASP A 40 22.34 7.94 6.41
C ASP A 40 21.57 7.97 7.73
N PHE A 41 20.24 8.05 7.68
CA PHE A 41 19.38 7.94 8.85
C PHE A 41 19.63 6.62 9.58
N LEU A 42 19.52 5.49 8.88
CA LEU A 42 19.75 4.17 9.46
C LEU A 42 21.17 4.04 10.05
N GLN A 43 22.19 4.53 9.35
CA GLN A 43 23.57 4.48 9.84
C GLN A 43 23.76 5.32 11.11
N ARG A 44 23.24 6.55 11.13
CA ARG A 44 23.33 7.46 12.27
C ARG A 44 22.67 6.87 13.51
N GLU A 45 21.48 6.29 13.34
CA GLU A 45 20.70 5.70 14.43
C GLU A 45 21.10 4.27 14.77
N LYS A 46 22.14 3.72 14.10
CA LYS A 46 22.63 2.34 14.26
C LYS A 46 21.52 1.30 14.07
N LEU A 47 20.74 1.49 13.01
CA LEU A 47 19.62 0.64 12.64
C LEU A 47 19.91 -0.15 11.35
N VAL A 48 19.29 -1.32 11.24
CA VAL A 48 19.19 -2.12 10.01
C VAL A 48 17.73 -2.23 9.57
N LEU A 49 17.50 -2.20 8.25
CA LEU A 49 16.18 -2.41 7.67
C LEU A 49 15.73 -3.86 7.89
N ARG A 50 14.52 -4.04 8.43
CA ARG A 50 13.86 -5.33 8.65
C ARG A 50 12.92 -5.66 7.50
N SER A 51 13.47 -5.79 6.29
CA SER A 51 12.68 -6.14 5.09
C SER A 51 12.10 -7.55 5.15
N ASP A 52 12.64 -8.42 6.01
CA ASP A 52 12.11 -9.75 6.33
C ASP A 52 10.70 -9.73 6.94
N LEU A 53 10.29 -8.58 7.49
CA LEU A 53 8.95 -8.37 8.05
C LEU A 53 7.92 -7.89 7.01
N LEU A 54 8.35 -7.70 5.77
CA LEU A 54 7.49 -7.36 4.65
C LEU A 54 7.33 -8.58 3.73
N ARG A 55 6.09 -8.82 3.29
CA ARG A 55 5.77 -9.88 2.34
C ARG A 55 5.36 -9.26 1.01
N PRO A 56 5.98 -9.63 -0.12
CA PRO A 56 5.48 -9.25 -1.43
C PRO A 56 4.04 -9.73 -1.61
N TRP A 57 3.18 -8.89 -2.16
CA TRP A 57 1.74 -9.15 -2.25
C TRP A 57 1.19 -9.14 -3.67
N ALA A 58 1.60 -8.15 -4.47
CA ALA A 58 1.22 -8.04 -5.88
C ALA A 58 2.23 -7.20 -6.66
N ASN A 59 2.17 -7.28 -7.98
CA ASN A 59 2.89 -6.38 -8.87
C ASN A 59 1.94 -5.90 -9.97
N TRP A 60 1.83 -4.57 -10.15
CA TRP A 60 0.96 -3.95 -11.13
C TRP A 60 1.75 -3.01 -12.03
N VAL A 61 1.60 -3.20 -13.33
CA VAL A 61 2.22 -2.37 -14.35
C VAL A 61 1.15 -1.51 -14.99
N THR A 62 1.34 -0.19 -15.03
CA THR A 62 0.40 0.73 -15.69
C THR A 62 0.20 0.32 -17.16
N PRO A 63 -1.05 0.37 -17.68
CA PRO A 63 -1.34 0.03 -19.08
C PRO A 63 -0.41 0.75 -20.07
N GLU A 64 -0.08 0.09 -21.18
CA GLU A 64 0.75 0.70 -22.24
C GLU A 64 0.09 1.91 -22.91
N ALA A 65 -1.24 1.94 -22.93
CA ALA A 65 -2.01 3.05 -23.47
C ALA A 65 -2.01 4.31 -22.58
N GLU A 66 -1.45 4.25 -21.36
CA GLU A 66 -1.20 5.45 -20.55
C GLU A 66 0.04 6.18 -21.09
N LEU A 67 -0.19 7.28 -21.80
CA LEU A 67 0.85 8.01 -22.53
C LEU A 67 1.58 9.05 -21.68
N THR A 68 1.11 9.34 -20.47
CA THR A 68 1.73 10.37 -19.62
C THR A 68 2.82 9.79 -18.73
N ARG A 69 2.50 8.78 -17.93
CA ARG A 69 3.40 8.17 -16.94
C ARG A 69 3.01 6.71 -16.70
N ARG A 70 4.01 5.83 -16.75
CA ARG A 70 3.85 4.41 -16.45
C ARG A 70 4.68 4.01 -15.24
N TYR A 71 4.11 3.16 -14.40
CA TYR A 71 4.72 2.67 -13.19
C TYR A 71 4.71 1.14 -13.18
N ASP A 72 5.79 0.56 -12.67
CA ASP A 72 5.89 -0.85 -12.30
C ASP A 72 5.88 -0.91 -10.76
N THR A 73 4.71 -1.18 -10.19
CA THR A 73 4.43 -0.99 -8.76
C THR A 73 4.37 -2.33 -8.04
N TYR A 74 5.28 -2.53 -7.09
CA TYR A 74 5.24 -3.68 -6.17
C TYR A 74 4.47 -3.31 -4.90
N PHE A 75 3.53 -4.15 -4.52
CA PHE A 75 2.77 -4.05 -3.28
C PHE A 75 3.35 -5.01 -2.24
N PHE A 76 3.42 -4.56 -1.00
CA PHE A 76 3.88 -5.34 0.14
C PHE A 76 2.84 -5.26 1.27
N VAL A 77 2.76 -6.32 2.05
CA VAL A 77 2.01 -6.34 3.32
C VAL A 77 2.97 -6.56 4.48
N GLY A 78 2.62 -6.02 5.64
CA GLY A 78 3.38 -6.18 6.88
C GLY A 78 2.49 -5.90 8.09
N ALA A 79 2.77 -6.57 9.21
CA ALA A 79 2.14 -6.23 10.48
C ALA A 79 2.72 -4.91 11.02
N LEU A 80 1.87 -4.02 11.53
CA LEU A 80 2.33 -2.86 12.27
C LEU A 80 3.15 -3.33 13.48
N PRO A 81 4.43 -2.92 13.63
CA PRO A 81 5.22 -3.30 14.79
C PRO A 81 4.58 -2.85 16.09
N GLU A 82 4.63 -3.69 17.11
CA GLU A 82 4.05 -3.39 18.42
C GLU A 82 4.65 -2.09 19.00
N GLY A 83 3.79 -1.26 19.58
CA GLY A 83 4.17 0.05 20.12
C GLY A 83 4.18 1.19 19.09
N GLN A 84 4.34 0.88 17.79
CA GLN A 84 4.31 1.92 16.76
C GLN A 84 2.89 2.38 16.45
N ARG A 85 2.78 3.64 16.02
CA ARG A 85 1.54 4.23 15.52
C ARG A 85 1.76 4.76 14.10
N ALA A 86 0.85 4.42 13.20
CA ALA A 86 0.75 5.11 11.91
C ALA A 86 -0.07 6.38 12.12
N ASP A 87 0.63 7.50 12.31
CA ASP A 87 0.03 8.80 12.68
C ASP A 87 -0.67 9.52 11.53
N GLY A 88 -0.36 9.16 10.28
CA GLY A 88 -0.91 9.83 9.11
C GLY A 88 -0.42 11.27 8.89
N GLU A 89 0.59 11.73 9.63
CA GLU A 89 1.09 13.10 9.54
C GLU A 89 1.94 13.29 8.27
N ASN A 90 1.32 13.72 7.19
CA ASN A 90 2.01 14.11 5.97
C ASN A 90 1.26 15.27 5.29
N THR A 91 1.93 15.95 4.35
CA THR A 91 1.35 17.06 3.59
C THR A 91 0.74 16.63 2.25
N GLU A 92 0.88 15.36 1.89
CA GLU A 92 0.49 14.82 0.58
C GLU A 92 -0.94 14.24 0.59
N SER A 93 -1.49 13.94 1.77
CA SER A 93 -2.80 13.33 1.95
C SER A 93 -3.73 14.23 2.75
N ASP A 94 -4.95 14.46 2.24
CA ASP A 94 -5.98 15.22 2.97
C ASP A 94 -6.51 14.47 4.20
N ARG A 95 -6.49 13.13 4.15
CA ARG A 95 -6.95 12.23 5.23
C ARG A 95 -6.12 10.96 5.26
N ALA A 96 -5.83 10.48 6.45
CA ALA A 96 -5.19 9.19 6.70
C ALA A 96 -5.83 8.55 7.94
N GLY A 97 -5.98 7.23 7.93
CA GLY A 97 -6.58 6.49 9.03
C GLY A 97 -6.60 4.99 8.81
N TRP A 98 -7.00 4.27 9.86
CA TRP A 98 -7.21 2.83 9.82
C TRP A 98 -8.66 2.53 9.43
N VAL A 99 -8.82 1.62 8.48
CA VAL A 99 -10.12 1.14 7.99
C VAL A 99 -10.05 -0.36 7.75
N LEU A 100 -11.15 -1.07 7.97
CA LEU A 100 -11.23 -2.47 7.56
C LEU A 100 -11.28 -2.55 6.04
N PRO A 101 -10.61 -3.52 5.39
CA PRO A 101 -10.65 -3.62 3.93
C PRO A 101 -12.07 -3.74 3.37
N ALA A 102 -12.94 -4.49 4.04
CA ALA A 102 -14.34 -4.65 3.67
C ALA A 102 -15.12 -3.32 3.71
N ASP A 103 -14.87 -2.48 4.71
CA ASP A 103 -15.54 -1.18 4.83
C ASP A 103 -15.08 -0.22 3.72
N ALA A 104 -13.79 -0.22 3.38
CA ALA A 104 -13.26 0.59 2.28
C ALA A 104 -13.84 0.18 0.91
N ILE A 105 -14.07 -1.12 0.69
CA ILE A 105 -14.75 -1.63 -0.50
C ILE A 105 -16.22 -1.23 -0.51
N ALA A 106 -16.90 -1.28 0.64
CA ALA A 106 -18.29 -0.84 0.77
C ALA A 106 -18.44 0.67 0.54
N ASP A 107 -17.51 1.48 1.04
CA ASP A 107 -17.43 2.92 0.76
C ASP A 107 -17.26 3.20 -0.73
N PHE A 108 -16.41 2.42 -1.41
CA PHE A 108 -16.25 2.49 -2.86
C PHE A 108 -17.53 2.14 -3.61
N ALA A 109 -18.17 1.02 -3.26
CA ALA A 109 -19.42 0.59 -3.88
C ALA A 109 -20.58 1.57 -3.65
N ALA A 110 -20.51 2.35 -2.57
CA ALA A 110 -21.48 3.41 -2.26
C ALA A 110 -21.10 4.80 -2.81
N GLY A 111 -19.99 4.92 -3.54
CA GLY A 111 -19.53 6.18 -4.13
C GLY A 111 -18.98 7.20 -3.11
N ARG A 112 -18.68 6.77 -1.87
CA ARG A 112 -18.11 7.64 -0.82
C ARG A 112 -16.61 7.83 -0.96
N ASN A 113 -15.92 6.89 -1.58
CA ASN A 113 -14.49 6.95 -1.88
C ASN A 113 -14.22 6.35 -3.27
N PHE A 114 -13.15 6.79 -3.93
CA PHE A 114 -12.71 6.20 -5.18
C PHE A 114 -11.46 5.35 -4.95
N LEU A 115 -11.45 4.13 -5.51
CA LEU A 115 -10.31 3.22 -5.44
C LEU A 115 -9.88 2.88 -6.87
N LEU A 116 -8.60 3.05 -7.17
CA LEU A 116 -8.03 2.52 -8.41
C LEU A 116 -8.02 0.98 -8.37
N PRO A 117 -8.05 0.29 -9.52
CA PRO A 117 -8.07 -1.17 -9.57
C PRO A 117 -6.98 -1.87 -8.75
N PRO A 118 -5.71 -1.41 -8.75
CA PRO A 118 -4.67 -2.02 -7.92
C PRO A 118 -5.01 -1.94 -6.43
N THR A 119 -5.47 -0.78 -5.94
CA THR A 119 -5.82 -0.59 -4.52
C THR A 119 -7.05 -1.42 -4.13
N TRP A 120 -8.11 -1.39 -4.94
CA TRP A 120 -9.32 -2.16 -4.69
C TRP A 120 -9.03 -3.66 -4.64
N THR A 121 -8.24 -4.18 -5.58
CA THR A 121 -7.85 -5.60 -5.61
C THR A 121 -7.06 -6.01 -4.37
N GLN A 122 -6.19 -5.13 -3.87
CA GLN A 122 -5.40 -5.42 -2.68
C GLN A 122 -6.30 -5.46 -1.44
N LEU A 123 -7.21 -4.49 -1.28
CA LEU A 123 -8.17 -4.49 -0.17
C LEU A 123 -9.06 -5.74 -0.22
N ASP A 124 -9.53 -6.12 -1.40
CA ASP A 124 -10.37 -7.28 -1.56
C ASP A 124 -9.65 -8.58 -1.17
N SER A 125 -8.40 -8.73 -1.61
CA SER A 125 -7.58 -9.89 -1.23
C SER A 125 -7.24 -9.97 0.26
N LEU A 126 -7.45 -8.88 1.02
CA LEU A 126 -7.25 -8.81 2.47
C LEU A 126 -8.57 -8.92 3.25
N ALA A 127 -9.71 -8.72 2.60
CA ALA A 127 -11.01 -8.69 3.26
C ALA A 127 -11.33 -10.07 3.88
N GLY A 128 -11.72 -10.07 5.16
CA GLY A 128 -12.08 -11.29 5.88
C GLY A 128 -10.89 -12.11 6.41
N HIS A 129 -9.65 -11.67 6.19
CA HIS A 129 -8.46 -12.36 6.70
C HIS A 129 -7.89 -11.69 7.95
N THR A 130 -7.31 -12.50 8.85
CA THR A 130 -6.50 -11.96 9.95
C THR A 130 -5.10 -11.60 9.46
N VAL A 131 -4.36 -10.80 10.24
CA VAL A 131 -2.95 -10.48 9.94
C VAL A 131 -2.10 -11.75 9.87
N ALA A 132 -2.34 -12.71 10.77
CA ALA A 132 -1.61 -13.98 10.78
C ALA A 132 -1.87 -14.79 9.51
N ASP A 133 -3.12 -14.85 9.05
CA ASP A 133 -3.47 -15.52 7.79
C ASP A 133 -2.74 -14.85 6.62
N VAL A 134 -2.85 -13.53 6.50
CA VAL A 134 -2.21 -12.74 5.42
C VAL A 134 -0.70 -12.97 5.37
N LEU A 135 -0.02 -12.96 6.51
CA LEU A 135 1.44 -13.15 6.57
C LEU A 135 1.88 -14.60 6.31
N ALA A 136 1.01 -15.58 6.56
CA ALA A 136 1.29 -16.98 6.30
C ALA A 136 1.08 -17.40 4.84
N VAL A 137 0.38 -16.59 4.03
CA VAL A 137 0.14 -16.90 2.61
C VAL A 137 1.45 -16.84 1.82
N GLU A 138 1.74 -17.92 1.10
CA GLU A 138 2.76 -17.92 0.04
C GLU A 138 2.11 -17.49 -1.29
N ARG A 139 2.65 -16.44 -1.91
CA ARG A 139 2.17 -15.90 -3.18
C ARG A 139 3.28 -15.94 -4.22
N GLN A 140 2.95 -16.42 -5.41
CA GLN A 140 3.78 -16.13 -6.58
C GLN A 140 3.42 -14.75 -7.10
N ILE A 141 4.39 -13.85 -7.16
CA ILE A 141 4.18 -12.50 -7.67
C ILE A 141 4.43 -12.50 -9.18
N VAL A 142 3.36 -12.33 -9.95
CA VAL A 142 3.41 -12.12 -11.39
C VAL A 142 2.89 -10.73 -11.72
N PRO A 143 3.51 -10.01 -12.67
CA PRO A 143 3.03 -8.70 -13.09
C PRO A 143 1.60 -8.78 -13.65
N VAL A 144 0.71 -7.95 -13.10
CA VAL A 144 -0.61 -7.68 -13.67
C VAL A 144 -0.51 -6.39 -14.48
N GLN A 145 -0.65 -6.50 -15.80
CA GLN A 145 -0.73 -5.34 -16.69
C GLN A 145 -2.17 -5.20 -17.20
N PRO A 146 -2.95 -4.25 -16.68
CA PRO A 146 -4.31 -4.03 -17.16
C PRO A 146 -4.32 -3.46 -18.58
N GLN A 147 -5.45 -3.59 -19.26
CA GLN A 147 -5.68 -3.00 -20.57
C GLN A 147 -6.72 -1.89 -20.47
N LEU A 148 -6.55 -0.85 -21.27
CA LEU A 148 -7.56 0.21 -21.44
C LEU A 148 -8.46 -0.20 -22.62
N ALA A 149 -9.71 -0.55 -22.31
CA ALA A 149 -10.73 -0.86 -23.30
C ALA A 149 -11.75 0.28 -23.40
N ARG A 150 -12.27 0.51 -24.60
CA ARG A 150 -13.32 1.51 -24.82
C ARG A 150 -14.68 0.83 -24.90
N ASN A 151 -15.59 1.22 -24.01
CA ASN A 151 -16.96 0.73 -23.95
C ASN A 151 -17.93 1.90 -24.19
N GLY A 152 -18.33 2.08 -25.46
CA GLY A 152 -19.07 3.26 -25.91
C GLY A 152 -18.24 4.55 -25.79
N ASP A 153 -18.74 5.50 -25.00
CA ASP A 153 -18.05 6.76 -24.68
C ASP A 153 -17.21 6.70 -23.41
N ASN A 154 -17.21 5.56 -22.70
CA ASN A 154 -16.43 5.36 -21.49
C ASN A 154 -15.17 4.53 -21.78
N TRP A 155 -14.11 4.82 -21.04
CA TRP A 155 -12.99 3.91 -20.89
C TRP A 155 -13.27 2.93 -19.76
N GLU A 156 -12.70 1.74 -19.82
CA GLU A 156 -12.70 0.72 -18.77
C GLU A 156 -11.30 0.14 -18.64
N ILE A 157 -10.88 -0.14 -17.40
CA ILE A 157 -9.63 -0.85 -17.15
C ILE A 157 -9.98 -2.33 -17.00
N GLU A 158 -9.52 -3.13 -17.95
CA GLU A 158 -9.69 -4.57 -17.98
C GLU A 158 -8.53 -5.27 -17.26
N PHE A 159 -8.89 -6.17 -16.35
CA PHE A 159 -8.00 -7.04 -15.60
C PHE A 159 -8.81 -8.26 -15.12
N PHE A 160 -8.17 -9.21 -14.46
CA PHE A 160 -8.78 -10.51 -14.12
C PHE A 160 -10.11 -10.44 -13.32
N ASP A 161 -10.39 -9.33 -12.63
CA ASP A 161 -11.63 -9.13 -11.85
C ASP A 161 -12.31 -7.78 -12.18
N SER A 162 -12.18 -7.31 -13.42
CA SER A 162 -12.73 -6.04 -13.86
C SER A 162 -14.26 -6.00 -13.79
N ASP A 163 -14.95 -7.12 -13.99
CA ASP A 163 -16.43 -7.17 -13.94
C ASP A 163 -16.95 -6.78 -12.56
N ARG A 164 -16.40 -7.37 -11.49
CA ARG A 164 -16.82 -7.07 -10.12
C ARG A 164 -16.42 -5.67 -9.69
N TYR A 165 -15.21 -5.24 -10.05
CA TYR A 165 -14.77 -3.87 -9.82
C TYR A 165 -15.69 -2.86 -10.51
N ASN A 166 -16.01 -3.05 -11.79
CA ASN A 166 -16.88 -2.15 -12.54
C ASN A 166 -18.32 -2.19 -12.03
N GLN A 167 -18.83 -3.35 -11.59
CA GLN A 167 -20.13 -3.45 -10.95
C GLN A 167 -20.18 -2.63 -9.66
N ALA A 168 -19.18 -2.75 -8.79
CA ALA A 168 -19.08 -1.95 -7.58
C ALA A 168 -18.98 -0.44 -7.89
N ARG A 169 -18.13 -0.06 -8.84
CA ARG A 169 -17.96 1.33 -9.29
C ARG A 169 -19.25 1.96 -9.79
N ARG A 170 -19.99 1.24 -10.65
CA ARG A 170 -21.26 1.70 -11.23
C ARG A 170 -22.36 1.80 -10.16
N SER A 171 -22.35 0.91 -9.16
CA SER A 171 -23.32 0.95 -8.05
C SER A 171 -23.20 2.24 -7.23
N GLY A 172 -21.99 2.80 -7.12
CA GLY A 172 -21.73 4.08 -6.47
C GLY A 172 -22.03 5.32 -7.32
N GLY A 173 -22.61 5.16 -8.52
CA GLY A 173 -22.95 6.27 -9.42
C GLY A 173 -21.79 6.83 -10.25
N SER A 174 -20.59 6.23 -10.17
CA SER A 174 -19.45 6.63 -11.01
C SER A 174 -19.57 6.01 -12.41
N THR A 175 -19.72 6.86 -13.43
CA THR A 175 -19.82 6.43 -14.84
C THR A 175 -18.54 6.66 -15.63
N GLY A 176 -17.79 7.73 -15.34
CA GLY A 176 -16.50 8.05 -15.99
C GLY A 176 -15.27 7.74 -15.14
N TRP A 177 -14.09 7.66 -15.76
CA TRP A 177 -12.81 7.62 -15.04
C TRP A 177 -12.43 9.02 -14.57
N PRO A 178 -11.86 9.17 -13.35
CA PRO A 178 -11.20 10.42 -12.98
C PRO A 178 -9.97 10.56 -13.89
N LEU A 179 -10.05 11.49 -14.84
CA LEU A 179 -8.91 11.93 -15.65
C LEU A 179 -7.99 12.83 -14.84
#